data_AF-A0A9E0AAZ1-F1
#
_entry.id   AF-A0A9E0AAZ1-F1
#
_cell.length_a   1.000
_cell.length_b   1.000
_cell.length_c   1.000
_cell.angle_alpha   90.00
_cell.angle_beta   90.00
_cell.angle_gamma   90.00
#
_symmetry.space_group_name_H-M   'P 1'
#
loop_
_entity.id
_entity.type
_entity.pdbx_description
1 polymer ?
#
loop_
_entity_poly.entity_id
_entity_poly.type
_entity_poly.pdbx_seq_one_letter_code
_entity_poly.pdbx_strand_id
1 'polypeptide(L)'
;MKSNNIILALLFIATLISCSSDNGSDTNINPSNTILVKKIIKTYGPNAVDILTYKYDGNKIVSKTWDGGAITYYTYTGDLITKIETKVANNMLGSSYEYTYLNGKVAKVVEKENGETDSRTYTYNANGTVSYIRTRTGSQNTTGLLTFENGNLVKNEEGTSIYIFGYDTKNNPFKNVLGFNLLFDTNEDTYSQNNMTQDGRGGDGSTDHYTFKYDANGYPTERKLDNPYLPETYQYFY
;
A
#
# COMPACT_ATOMS: atom_id res chain seq x y z
N MET A 1 -40.52 -34.86 59.58
CA MET A 1 -41.19 -34.91 58.26
C MET A 1 -40.69 -33.68 57.51
N LYS A 2 -39.52 -33.68 56.85
CA LYS A 2 -39.18 -34.24 55.52
C LYS A 2 -40.32 -34.03 54.50
N SER A 3 -40.17 -33.43 53.32
CA SER A 3 -39.08 -32.70 52.64
C SER A 3 -39.62 -32.26 51.27
N ASN A 4 -39.17 -31.09 50.82
CA ASN A 4 -38.83 -30.70 49.43
C ASN A 4 -39.81 -31.00 48.28
N ASN A 5 -40.36 -29.93 47.69
CA ASN A 5 -40.92 -29.96 46.35
C ASN A 5 -39.82 -29.78 45.29
N ILE A 6 -39.88 -30.67 44.32
CA ILE A 6 -38.86 -31.01 43.33
C ILE A 6 -38.92 -30.06 42.12
N ILE A 7 -37.73 -29.70 41.65
CA ILE A 7 -37.41 -28.91 40.45
C ILE A 7 -37.95 -29.62 39.20
N LEU A 8 -38.71 -28.91 38.37
CA LEU A 8 -39.19 -29.39 37.08
C LEU A 8 -38.05 -29.30 36.04
N ALA A 9 -37.42 -30.43 35.76
CA ALA A 9 -36.44 -30.58 34.69
C ALA A 9 -37.16 -30.74 33.33
N LEU A 10 -36.96 -29.79 32.42
CA LEU A 10 -37.26 -29.97 31.00
C LEU A 10 -36.15 -30.80 30.35
N LEU A 11 -36.51 -31.99 29.86
CA LEU A 11 -35.69 -32.84 29.01
C LEU A 11 -36.52 -33.25 27.78
N PHE A 12 -35.81 -33.55 26.68
CA PHE A 12 -36.28 -34.15 25.41
C PHE A 12 -36.89 -33.15 24.38
N ILE A 13 -36.49 -33.07 23.09
CA ILE A 13 -35.68 -33.91 22.18
C ILE A 13 -34.99 -32.99 21.15
N ALA A 14 -33.68 -33.17 20.95
CA ALA A 14 -32.98 -32.69 19.77
C ALA A 14 -33.21 -33.69 18.62
N THR A 15 -33.82 -33.25 17.52
CA THR A 15 -33.89 -34.03 16.28
C THR A 15 -32.66 -33.69 15.43
N LEU A 16 -31.66 -34.58 15.48
CA LEU A 16 -30.64 -34.69 14.45
C LEU A 16 -31.24 -35.52 13.30
N ILE A 17 -31.54 -34.86 12.18
CA ILE A 17 -31.58 -35.55 10.88
C ILE A 17 -30.39 -35.00 10.09
N SER A 18 -29.27 -35.71 10.25
CA SER A 18 -28.12 -35.64 9.36
C SER A 18 -28.53 -36.30 8.04
N CYS A 19 -28.64 -35.50 6.98
CA CYS A 19 -28.59 -36.03 5.61
C CYS A 19 -27.13 -36.30 5.28
N SER A 20 -26.78 -37.58 5.34
CA SER A 20 -25.59 -38.16 4.72
C SER A 20 -25.89 -38.43 3.25
N SER A 21 -25.08 -37.86 2.35
CA SER A 21 -24.49 -38.62 1.25
C SER A 21 -23.31 -37.85 0.66
N ASP A 22 -22.18 -38.52 0.77
CA ASP A 22 -20.85 -38.25 0.28
C ASP A 22 -20.79 -37.66 -1.16
N ASN A 23 -20.02 -36.59 -1.28
CA ASN A 23 -19.07 -36.39 -2.37
C ASN A 23 -18.03 -35.41 -1.81
N GLY A 24 -17.08 -35.97 -1.07
CA GLY A 24 -15.86 -35.28 -0.65
C GLY A 24 -15.09 -34.71 -1.85
N SER A 25 -15.45 -33.51 -2.27
CA SER A 25 -14.45 -32.50 -2.57
C SER A 25 -14.38 -31.61 -1.35
N ASP A 26 -13.61 -32.05 -0.36
CA ASP A 26 -12.96 -31.17 0.59
C ASP A 26 -12.07 -30.23 -0.24
N THR A 27 -12.67 -29.25 -0.92
CA THR A 27 -11.95 -28.04 -1.27
C THR A 27 -11.74 -27.35 0.05
N ASN A 28 -10.71 -27.82 0.76
CA ASN A 28 -9.83 -26.96 1.51
C ASN A 28 -9.72 -25.68 0.69
N ILE A 29 -10.50 -24.65 1.03
CA ILE A 29 -10.25 -23.31 0.54
C ILE A 29 -8.97 -22.95 1.28
N ASN A 30 -7.86 -23.37 0.68
CA ASN A 30 -6.52 -22.92 0.95
C ASN A 30 -6.64 -21.40 1.07
N PRO A 31 -6.14 -20.76 2.13
CA PRO A 31 -6.19 -19.31 2.23
C PRO A 31 -5.63 -18.77 0.92
N SER A 32 -6.48 -18.06 0.17
CA SER A 32 -6.18 -17.43 -1.12
C SER A 32 -4.68 -17.17 -1.25
N ASN A 33 -4.02 -17.88 -2.18
CA ASN A 33 -2.59 -17.76 -2.51
C ASN A 33 -2.27 -16.32 -2.95
N THR A 34 -2.26 -15.41 -2.00
CA THR A 34 -2.08 -13.99 -2.23
C THR A 34 -0.61 -13.78 -2.54
N ILE A 35 -0.34 -13.26 -3.73
CA ILE A 35 1.03 -12.99 -4.18
C ILE A 35 1.48 -11.68 -3.53
N LEU A 36 2.60 -11.74 -2.81
CA LEU A 36 3.20 -10.61 -2.08
C LEU A 36 4.69 -10.58 -2.41
N VAL A 37 5.19 -9.41 -2.84
CA VAL A 37 6.63 -9.26 -3.08
C VAL A 37 7.42 -9.41 -1.79
N LYS A 38 8.39 -10.31 -1.73
CA LYS A 38 9.23 -10.56 -0.55
C LYS A 38 10.57 -9.85 -0.62
N LYS A 39 11.05 -9.58 -1.83
CA LYS A 39 12.34 -8.93 -2.06
C LYS A 39 12.32 -8.11 -3.34
N ILE A 40 12.97 -6.96 -3.31
CA ILE A 40 13.29 -6.15 -4.48
C ILE A 40 14.79 -5.91 -4.51
N ILE A 41 15.42 -6.14 -5.66
CA ILE A 41 16.80 -5.72 -5.91
C ILE A 41 16.74 -4.52 -6.84
N LYS A 42 17.26 -3.37 -6.41
CA LYS A 42 17.35 -2.15 -7.20
C LYS A 42 18.78 -1.99 -7.67
N THR A 43 18.99 -1.72 -8.96
CA THR A 43 20.31 -1.51 -9.55
C THR A 43 20.31 -0.20 -10.33
N TYR A 44 21.15 0.75 -9.91
CA TYR A 44 21.28 2.09 -10.49
C TYR A 44 22.55 2.26 -11.35
N GLY A 45 23.33 1.19 -11.47
CA GLY A 45 24.61 1.15 -12.17
C GLY A 45 25.44 -0.07 -11.75
N PRO A 46 26.61 -0.31 -12.36
CA PRO A 46 27.37 -1.56 -12.18
C PRO A 46 27.71 -1.94 -10.74
N ASN A 47 27.81 -0.96 -9.83
CA ASN A 47 28.15 -1.17 -8.41
C ASN A 47 27.19 -0.47 -7.45
N ALA A 48 26.02 -0.02 -7.92
CA ALA A 48 25.03 0.68 -7.11
C ALA A 48 23.79 -0.21 -6.98
N VAL A 49 23.79 -1.09 -5.98
CA VAL A 49 22.74 -2.08 -5.74
C VAL A 49 22.20 -1.91 -4.34
N ASP A 50 20.88 -1.78 -4.23
CA ASP A 50 20.16 -1.82 -2.96
C ASP A 50 19.27 -3.05 -2.92
N ILE A 51 19.24 -3.72 -1.77
CA ILE A 51 18.37 -4.87 -1.54
C ILE A 51 17.33 -4.52 -0.49
N LEU A 52 16.06 -4.63 -0.86
CA LEU A 52 14.93 -4.46 0.03
C LEU A 52 14.28 -5.82 0.30
N THR A 53 14.03 -6.11 1.58
CA THR A 53 13.31 -7.32 2.01
C THR A 53 12.08 -6.95 2.80
N TYR A 54 11.00 -7.69 2.59
CA TYR A 54 9.67 -7.39 3.12
C TYR A 54 9.19 -8.51 4.04
N LYS A 55 8.62 -8.15 5.18
CA LYS A 55 7.99 -9.09 6.12
C LYS A 55 6.52 -8.79 6.24
N TYR A 56 5.72 -9.84 6.38
CA TYR A 56 4.26 -9.77 6.38
C TYR A 56 3.66 -10.57 7.54
N ASP A 57 2.48 -10.13 7.99
CA ASP A 57 1.54 -10.87 8.83
C ASP A 57 0.23 -10.99 8.04
N GLY A 58 0.00 -12.16 7.44
CA GLY A 58 -0.99 -12.31 6.37
C GLY A 58 -0.70 -11.34 5.22
N ASN A 59 -1.68 -10.51 4.85
CA ASN A 59 -1.55 -9.48 3.81
C ASN A 59 -1.11 -8.10 4.36
N LYS A 60 -0.82 -7.99 5.67
CA LYS A 60 -0.31 -6.76 6.27
C LYS A 60 1.20 -6.76 6.15
N ILE A 61 1.76 -5.77 5.45
CA ILE A 61 3.20 -5.54 5.51
C ILE A 61 3.56 -5.11 6.94
N VAL A 62 4.54 -5.76 7.55
CA VAL A 62 5.03 -5.45 8.90
C VAL A 62 6.25 -4.55 8.82
N SER A 63 7.18 -4.88 7.92
CA SER A 63 8.42 -4.12 7.75
C SER A 63 9.03 -4.25 6.36
N LYS A 64 9.79 -3.24 5.98
CA LYS A 64 10.73 -3.22 4.84
C LYS A 64 12.13 -2.95 5.37
N THR A 65 13.09 -3.81 5.06
CA THR A 65 14.49 -3.66 5.48
C THR A 65 15.38 -3.44 4.27
N TRP A 66 16.16 -2.37 4.30
CA TRP A 66 17.25 -2.11 3.37
C TRP A 66 18.50 -2.85 3.84
N ASP A 67 19.30 -3.39 2.93
CA ASP A 67 20.61 -4.00 3.23
C ASP A 67 21.61 -3.01 3.85
N GLY A 68 21.47 -1.71 3.59
CA GLY A 68 22.16 -0.63 4.31
C GLY A 68 21.74 -0.45 5.78
N GLY A 69 20.79 -1.23 6.28
CA GLY A 69 20.39 -1.29 7.69
C GLY A 69 19.20 -0.41 8.08
N ALA A 70 18.69 0.45 7.19
CA ALA A 70 17.47 1.19 7.43
C ALA A 70 16.25 0.25 7.43
N ILE A 71 15.30 0.48 8.35
CA ILE A 71 14.08 -0.33 8.48
C ILE A 71 12.86 0.58 8.51
N THR A 72 11.92 0.34 7.62
CA THR A 72 10.59 0.95 7.63
C THR A 72 9.60 -0.01 8.31
N TYR A 73 8.87 0.47 9.31
CA TYR A 73 7.82 -0.25 10.02
C TYR A 73 6.44 0.29 9.64
N TYR A 74 5.45 -0.59 9.61
CA TYR A 74 4.07 -0.27 9.26
C TYR A 74 3.16 -0.64 10.44
N THR A 75 2.39 0.33 10.94
CA THR A 75 1.45 0.16 12.05
C THR A 75 0.03 0.24 11.55
N TYR A 76 -0.84 -0.62 12.08
CA TYR A 76 -2.23 -0.75 11.64
C TYR A 76 -3.22 -0.54 12.80
N THR A 77 -4.40 -0.05 12.44
CA THR A 77 -5.62 -0.19 13.23
C THR A 77 -6.65 -0.93 12.37
N GLY A 78 -6.97 -2.17 12.74
CA GLY A 78 -7.69 -3.06 11.83
C GLY A 78 -6.86 -3.29 10.56
N ASP A 79 -7.42 -3.00 9.39
CA ASP A 79 -6.75 -3.13 8.09
C ASP A 79 -6.26 -1.78 7.52
N LEU A 80 -6.35 -0.71 8.32
CA LEU A 80 -5.91 0.63 7.95
C LEU A 80 -4.50 0.89 8.45
N ILE A 81 -3.60 1.35 7.58
CA ILE A 81 -2.26 1.78 7.98
C ILE A 81 -2.34 3.15 8.63
N THR A 82 -2.03 3.22 9.92
CA THR A 82 -2.07 4.47 10.70
C THR A 82 -0.71 5.12 10.84
N LYS A 83 0.38 4.35 10.69
CA LYS A 83 1.74 4.89 10.72
C LYS A 83 2.68 4.13 9.82
N ILE A 84 3.57 4.86 9.14
CA ILE A 84 4.76 4.33 8.47
C ILE A 84 5.95 5.06 9.07
N GLU A 85 6.94 4.37 9.62
CA GLU A 85 8.13 5.02 10.18
C GLU A 85 9.41 4.35 9.69
N THR A 86 10.37 5.16 9.25
CA THR A 86 11.70 4.68 8.85
C THR A 86 12.71 5.01 9.93
N LYS A 87 13.36 3.97 10.46
CA LYS A 87 14.49 4.05 11.37
C LYS A 87 15.79 3.88 10.58
N VAL A 88 16.76 4.76 10.85
CA VAL A 88 18.12 4.70 10.29
C VAL A 88 19.09 4.21 11.36
N ALA A 89 20.41 4.34 11.14
CA ALA A 89 21.45 3.91 12.07
C ALA A 89 21.16 4.34 13.52
N ASN A 90 21.51 3.47 14.48
CA ASN A 90 21.26 3.67 15.92
C ASN A 90 19.78 3.84 16.30
N ASN A 91 18.85 3.31 15.50
CA ASN A 91 17.41 3.39 15.73
C ASN A 91 16.87 4.84 15.76
N MET A 92 17.61 5.77 15.15
CA MET A 92 17.16 7.15 15.00
C MET A 92 15.99 7.21 14.02
N LEU A 93 15.01 8.06 14.31
CA LEU A 93 13.92 8.32 13.38
C LEU A 93 14.47 9.10 12.18
N GLY A 94 14.39 8.52 10.99
CA GLY A 94 14.67 9.22 9.73
C GLY A 94 13.44 10.01 9.29
N SER A 95 12.34 9.29 9.03
CA SER A 95 11.06 9.87 8.61
C SER A 95 9.87 9.11 9.18
N SER A 96 8.70 9.77 9.22
CA SER A 96 7.44 9.11 9.55
C SER A 96 6.24 9.75 8.85
N TYR A 97 5.27 8.92 8.50
CA TYR A 97 3.93 9.29 8.06
C TYR A 97 2.92 8.82 9.10
N GLU A 98 2.04 9.71 9.55
CA GLU A 98 0.93 9.42 10.45
C GLU A 98 -0.40 9.72 9.73
N TYR A 99 -1.29 8.73 9.64
CA TYR A 99 -2.54 8.81 8.88
C TYR A 99 -3.74 8.86 9.83
N THR A 100 -4.62 9.83 9.60
CA THR A 100 -5.93 9.93 10.24
C THR A 100 -7.01 9.59 9.23
N TYR A 101 -7.97 8.77 9.64
CA TYR A 101 -9.06 8.30 8.79
C TYR A 101 -10.41 8.87 9.21
N LEU A 102 -11.29 9.09 8.23
CA LEU A 102 -12.69 9.39 8.42
C LEU A 102 -13.49 8.52 7.44
N ASN A 103 -14.46 7.75 7.95
CA ASN A 103 -15.30 6.85 7.13
C ASN A 103 -14.47 5.88 6.25
N GLY A 104 -13.39 5.32 6.81
CA GLY A 104 -12.52 4.37 6.10
C GLY A 104 -11.60 4.99 5.04
N LYS A 105 -11.58 6.32 4.90
CA LYS A 105 -10.76 7.05 3.94
C LYS A 105 -9.73 7.92 4.65
N VAL A 106 -8.54 8.11 4.05
CA VAL A 106 -7.53 9.01 4.61
C VAL A 106 -8.07 10.45 4.59
N ALA A 107 -8.20 11.04 5.76
CA ALA A 107 -8.64 12.43 5.94
C ALA A 107 -7.44 13.38 6.13
N LYS A 108 -6.36 12.88 6.72
CA LYS A 108 -5.13 13.65 6.94
C LYS A 108 -3.91 12.73 6.93
N VAL A 109 -2.80 13.22 6.38
CA VAL A 109 -1.47 12.66 6.60
C VAL A 109 -0.57 13.74 7.20
N VAL A 110 0.29 13.34 8.15
CA VAL A 110 1.37 14.16 8.68
C VAL A 110 2.68 13.43 8.44
N GLU A 111 3.54 14.03 7.63
CA GLU A 111 4.89 13.61 7.37
C GLU A 111 5.85 14.43 8.25
N LYS A 112 6.82 13.73 8.86
CA LYS A 112 7.90 14.33 9.64
C LYS A 112 9.22 13.77 9.13
N GLU A 113 10.13 14.65 8.76
CA GLU A 113 11.47 14.28 8.28
C GLU A 113 12.43 15.42 8.56
N ASN A 114 13.63 15.13 9.07
CA ASN A 114 14.70 16.12 9.30
C ASN A 114 14.26 17.37 10.11
N GLY A 115 13.32 17.22 11.04
CA GLY A 115 12.78 18.33 11.85
C GLY A 115 11.70 19.16 11.16
N GLU A 116 11.42 18.89 9.88
CA GLU A 116 10.33 19.49 9.13
C GLU A 116 9.03 18.70 9.34
N THR A 117 7.90 19.40 9.22
CA THR A 117 6.57 18.79 9.20
C THR A 117 5.85 19.23 7.94
N ASP A 118 5.32 18.26 7.21
CA ASP A 118 4.49 18.44 6.03
C ASP A 118 3.18 17.70 6.24
N SER A 119 2.04 18.37 6.09
CA SER A 119 0.75 17.74 6.30
C SER A 119 -0.19 18.05 5.15
N ARG A 120 -0.99 17.06 4.76
CA ARG A 120 -2.07 17.21 3.79
C ARG A 120 -3.39 16.83 4.46
N THR A 121 -4.41 17.69 4.32
CA THR A 121 -5.79 17.40 4.74
C THR A 121 -6.67 17.27 3.51
N TYR A 122 -7.42 16.17 3.41
CA TYR A 122 -8.12 15.75 2.21
C TYR A 122 -9.64 15.98 2.29
N THR A 123 -10.24 16.36 1.17
CA THR A 123 -11.68 16.50 0.98
C THR A 123 -12.09 15.74 -0.28
N TYR A 124 -13.06 14.82 -0.14
CA TYR A 124 -13.54 13.98 -1.23
C TYR A 124 -14.70 14.64 -1.95
N ASN A 125 -14.57 14.83 -3.26
CA ASN A 125 -15.55 15.53 -4.08
C ASN A 125 -16.57 14.56 -4.71
N ALA A 126 -17.75 15.06 -5.05
CA ALA A 126 -18.83 14.26 -5.64
C ALA A 126 -18.49 13.69 -7.03
N ASN A 127 -17.56 14.33 -7.76
CA ASN A 127 -17.07 13.87 -9.07
C ASN A 127 -15.93 12.84 -8.98
N GLY A 128 -15.60 12.36 -7.78
CA GLY A 128 -14.58 11.33 -7.56
C GLY A 128 -13.14 11.84 -7.40
N THR A 129 -12.88 13.14 -7.55
CA THR A 129 -11.56 13.72 -7.25
C THR A 129 -11.37 13.96 -5.75
N VAL A 130 -10.13 14.19 -5.32
CA VAL A 130 -9.79 14.51 -3.93
C VAL A 130 -9.03 15.82 -3.88
N SER A 131 -9.62 16.85 -3.27
CA SER A 131 -8.94 18.11 -3.00
C SER A 131 -8.10 17.99 -1.73
N TYR A 132 -7.01 18.74 -1.64
CA TYR A 132 -6.23 18.83 -0.40
C TYR A 132 -5.68 20.23 -0.11
N ILE A 133 -5.44 20.48 1.16
CA ILE A 133 -4.62 21.60 1.64
C ILE A 133 -3.34 21.02 2.21
N ARG A 134 -2.20 21.48 1.71
CA ARG A 134 -0.85 21.16 2.19
C ARG A 134 -0.31 22.30 3.04
N THR A 135 0.20 21.96 4.21
CA THR A 135 0.86 22.88 5.14
C THR A 135 2.22 22.31 5.48
N ARG A 136 3.27 23.10 5.23
CA ARG A 136 4.65 22.77 5.53
C ARG A 136 5.26 23.82 6.45
N THR A 137 6.08 23.40 7.42
CA THR A 137 6.79 24.31 8.32
C THR A 137 7.52 25.41 7.52
N GLY A 138 7.36 26.66 7.96
CA GLY A 138 8.01 27.83 7.33
C GLY A 138 7.54 28.19 5.92
N SER A 139 6.50 27.54 5.38
CA SER A 139 5.99 27.76 4.01
C SER A 139 4.53 28.22 4.00
N GLN A 140 4.11 28.88 2.92
CA GLN A 140 2.69 29.15 2.70
C GLN A 140 1.93 27.86 2.37
N ASN A 141 0.66 27.82 2.75
CA ASN A 141 -0.21 26.71 2.39
C ASN A 141 -0.38 26.63 0.88
N THR A 142 -0.41 25.41 0.35
CA THR A 142 -0.70 25.14 -1.05
C THR A 142 -1.94 24.25 -1.14
N THR A 143 -2.78 24.47 -2.14
CA THR A 143 -3.92 23.59 -2.43
C THR A 143 -3.59 22.65 -3.57
N GLY A 144 -4.19 21.46 -3.59
CA GLY A 144 -4.12 20.62 -4.76
C GLY A 144 -5.35 19.76 -5.00
N LEU A 145 -5.33 19.09 -6.14
CA LEU A 145 -6.41 18.24 -6.65
C LEU A 145 -5.84 16.95 -7.22
N LEU A 146 -6.28 15.83 -6.64
CA LEU A 146 -5.94 14.49 -7.09
C LEU A 146 -7.06 13.94 -7.98
N THR A 147 -6.68 13.46 -9.16
CA THR A 147 -7.59 12.82 -10.12
C THR A 147 -7.24 11.35 -10.27
N PHE A 148 -8.25 10.49 -10.22
CA PHE A 148 -8.07 9.05 -10.26
C PHE A 148 -8.77 8.44 -11.47
N GLU A 149 -8.17 7.39 -12.02
CA GLU A 149 -8.76 6.56 -13.05
C GLU A 149 -8.46 5.09 -12.75
N ASN A 150 -9.49 4.24 -12.78
CA ASN A 150 -9.37 2.80 -12.51
C ASN A 150 -8.63 2.45 -11.20
N GLY A 151 -8.76 3.32 -10.18
CA GLY A 151 -8.13 3.15 -8.87
C GLY A 151 -6.66 3.61 -8.80
N ASN A 152 -6.10 4.18 -9.88
CA ASN A 152 -4.77 4.77 -9.90
C ASN A 152 -4.85 6.30 -9.88
N LEU A 153 -3.90 6.96 -9.21
CA LEU A 153 -3.74 8.41 -9.24
C LEU A 153 -3.08 8.80 -10.56
N VAL A 154 -3.83 9.42 -11.48
CA VAL A 154 -3.35 9.78 -12.83
C VAL A 154 -2.89 11.22 -12.94
N LYS A 155 -3.32 12.08 -12.02
CA LYS A 155 -2.92 13.49 -12.02
C LYS A 155 -2.95 14.10 -10.62
N ASN A 156 -1.91 14.87 -10.28
CA ASN A 156 -1.87 15.73 -9.11
C ASN A 156 -1.61 17.18 -9.55
N GLU A 157 -2.58 18.06 -9.30
CA GLU A 157 -2.44 19.50 -9.52
C GLU A 157 -2.11 20.15 -8.17
N GLU A 158 -0.89 20.64 -7.98
CA GLU A 158 -0.43 21.28 -6.75
C GLU A 158 0.00 22.72 -7.02
N GLY A 159 -0.80 23.69 -6.57
CA GLY A 159 -0.57 25.10 -6.91
C GLY A 159 -0.55 25.31 -8.43
N THR A 160 0.61 25.67 -8.97
CA THR A 160 0.83 25.82 -10.43
C THR A 160 1.50 24.61 -11.08
N SER A 161 1.90 23.61 -10.30
CA SER A 161 2.53 22.39 -10.79
C SER A 161 1.48 21.35 -11.13
N ILE A 162 1.65 20.66 -12.25
CA ILE A 162 0.83 19.53 -12.66
C ILE A 162 1.75 18.34 -12.78
N TYR A 163 1.43 17.25 -12.09
CA TYR A 163 2.11 15.96 -12.21
C TYR A 163 1.15 14.98 -12.87
N ILE A 164 1.65 14.21 -13.83
CA ILE A 164 0.87 13.23 -14.60
C ILE A 164 1.52 11.86 -14.42
N PHE A 165 0.67 10.85 -14.24
CA PHE A 165 1.09 9.47 -14.03
C PHE A 165 0.36 8.55 -15.02
N GLY A 166 1.12 7.68 -15.68
CA GLY A 166 0.61 6.66 -16.59
C GLY A 166 0.78 5.27 -16.02
N TYR A 167 -0.13 4.37 -16.36
CA TYR A 167 -0.15 3.01 -15.82
C TYR A 167 -0.42 1.98 -16.90
N ASP A 168 0.09 0.77 -16.69
CA ASP A 168 -0.31 -0.41 -17.44
C ASP A 168 -1.62 -1.02 -16.90
N THR A 169 -1.99 -2.20 -17.40
CA THR A 169 -3.14 -2.98 -16.91
C THR A 169 -2.73 -4.16 -16.01
N LYS A 170 -1.46 -4.28 -15.64
CA LYS A 170 -0.89 -5.41 -14.87
C LYS A 170 -0.82 -5.05 -13.38
N ASN A 171 -0.59 -6.04 -12.52
CA ASN A 171 -0.66 -5.83 -11.08
C ASN A 171 0.57 -5.09 -10.58
N ASN A 172 0.39 -4.07 -9.73
CA ASN A 172 1.49 -3.51 -8.93
C ASN A 172 2.05 -4.58 -7.94
N PRO A 173 3.36 -4.59 -7.62
CA PRO A 173 3.96 -5.58 -6.69
C PRO A 173 3.31 -5.63 -5.30
N PHE A 174 2.74 -4.51 -4.86
CA PHE A 174 2.10 -4.34 -3.55
C PHE A 174 0.57 -4.22 -3.63
N LYS A 175 -0.04 -4.56 -4.78
CA LYS A 175 -1.50 -4.50 -4.98
C LYS A 175 -2.30 -5.19 -3.89
N ASN A 176 -1.77 -6.29 -3.34
CA ASN A 176 -2.46 -7.10 -2.33
C ASN A 176 -2.12 -6.70 -0.88
N VAL A 177 -1.30 -5.67 -0.67
CA VAL A 177 -0.98 -5.19 0.68
C VAL A 177 -2.17 -4.39 1.22
N LEU A 178 -2.69 -4.82 2.36
CA LEU A 178 -3.84 -4.16 2.98
C LEU A 178 -3.52 -2.70 3.34
N GLY A 179 -4.46 -1.81 3.03
CA GLY A 179 -4.37 -0.38 3.35
C GLY A 179 -3.57 0.46 2.36
N PHE A 180 -2.70 -0.11 1.53
CA PHE A 180 -1.90 0.65 0.55
C PHE A 180 -2.77 1.37 -0.48
N ASN A 181 -3.88 0.76 -0.90
CA ASN A 181 -4.84 1.32 -1.85
C ASN A 181 -5.59 2.57 -1.34
N LEU A 182 -5.44 2.92 -0.06
CA LEU A 182 -6.06 4.10 0.55
C LEU A 182 -5.11 5.30 0.63
N LEU A 183 -3.82 5.11 0.35
CA LEU A 183 -2.79 6.12 0.47
C LEU A 183 -2.60 6.83 -0.88
N PHE A 184 -2.26 8.13 -0.85
CA PHE A 184 -2.15 8.97 -2.05
C PHE A 184 -0.72 9.35 -2.43
N ASP A 185 0.25 8.77 -1.75
CA ASP A 185 1.65 9.01 -2.08
C ASP A 185 2.00 8.29 -3.39
N THR A 186 2.85 8.90 -4.21
CA THR A 186 3.16 8.44 -5.58
C THR A 186 4.51 7.76 -5.67
N ASN A 187 4.99 7.17 -4.58
CA ASN A 187 6.17 6.31 -4.71
C ASN A 187 5.84 5.18 -5.69
N GLU A 188 6.59 5.15 -6.79
CA GLU A 188 6.39 4.30 -7.98
C GLU A 188 6.16 2.83 -7.64
N ASP A 189 6.71 2.37 -6.51
CA ASP A 189 6.63 0.99 -6.08
C ASP A 189 5.31 0.68 -5.36
N THR A 190 4.77 1.54 -4.49
CA THR A 190 3.92 1.07 -3.39
C THR A 190 2.40 1.23 -3.54
N TYR A 191 1.87 2.38 -3.98
CA TYR A 191 0.48 2.74 -3.65
C TYR A 191 -0.48 2.78 -4.85
N SER A 192 -0.29 1.90 -5.84
CA SER A 192 -1.13 1.85 -7.04
C SER A 192 -1.75 0.48 -7.28
N GLN A 193 -2.85 0.44 -8.05
CA GLN A 193 -3.48 -0.81 -8.48
C GLN A 193 -2.69 -1.49 -9.60
N ASN A 194 -2.05 -0.67 -10.45
CA ASN A 194 -1.31 -1.09 -11.62
C ASN A 194 0.13 -0.57 -11.61
N ASN A 195 1.00 -1.10 -12.46
CA ASN A 195 2.37 -0.59 -12.50
C ASN A 195 2.40 0.78 -13.18
N MET A 196 3.09 1.71 -12.54
CA MET A 196 3.30 3.05 -13.07
C MET A 196 4.33 2.95 -14.20
N THR A 197 3.91 3.26 -15.42
CA THR A 197 4.77 3.24 -16.63
C THR A 197 5.26 4.63 -17.00
N GLN A 198 4.78 5.66 -16.32
CA GLN A 198 5.12 7.04 -16.60
C GLN A 198 4.92 7.90 -15.35
N ASP A 199 5.88 8.75 -15.01
CA ASP A 199 5.70 9.81 -14.03
C ASP A 199 6.51 11.06 -14.38
N GLY A 200 5.94 12.23 -14.13
CA GLY A 200 6.62 13.48 -14.47
C GLY A 200 5.76 14.71 -14.36
N ARG A 201 6.38 15.85 -14.66
CA ARG A 201 5.70 17.14 -14.65
C ARG A 201 5.03 17.38 -16.01
N GLY A 202 3.75 17.71 -15.98
CA GLY A 202 2.98 17.99 -17.18
C GLY A 202 3.48 19.25 -17.87
N GLY A 203 3.80 19.13 -19.16
CA GLY A 203 4.03 20.27 -20.06
C GLY A 203 5.48 20.77 -20.19
N ASP A 204 6.44 20.26 -19.42
CA ASP A 204 7.86 20.62 -19.56
C ASP A 204 8.72 19.53 -20.23
N GLY A 205 8.13 18.36 -20.52
CA GLY A 205 8.80 17.23 -21.17
C GLY A 205 9.71 16.42 -20.23
N SER A 206 9.75 16.73 -18.93
CA SER A 206 10.46 15.96 -17.91
C SER A 206 9.56 14.83 -17.43
N THR A 207 9.61 13.72 -18.14
CA THR A 207 8.79 12.54 -17.83
C THR A 207 9.63 11.29 -17.93
N ASP A 208 9.69 10.55 -16.83
CA ASP A 208 10.31 9.25 -16.79
C ASP A 208 9.32 8.20 -17.30
N HIS A 209 9.87 7.19 -17.99
CA HIS A 209 9.12 6.13 -18.61
C HIS A 209 9.66 4.79 -18.14
N TYR A 210 8.79 3.85 -17.82
CA TYR A 210 9.18 2.55 -17.29
C TYR A 210 8.64 1.41 -18.14
N THR A 211 9.49 0.40 -18.35
CA THR A 211 9.12 -0.85 -18.99
C THR A 211 9.17 -1.99 -17.99
N PHE A 212 8.28 -2.96 -18.15
CA PHE A 212 8.13 -4.08 -17.23
C PHE A 212 8.10 -5.43 -17.95
N LYS A 213 8.57 -6.46 -17.25
CA LYS A 213 8.31 -7.87 -17.57
C LYS A 213 7.45 -8.46 -16.47
N TYR A 214 6.63 -9.45 -16.80
CA TYR A 214 5.65 -10.02 -15.87
C TYR A 214 5.75 -11.54 -15.79
N ASP A 215 5.30 -12.08 -14.67
CA ASP A 215 5.02 -13.51 -14.52
C ASP A 215 3.66 -13.89 -15.13
N ALA A 216 3.30 -15.18 -15.03
CA ALA A 216 2.02 -15.69 -15.53
C ALA A 216 0.80 -15.13 -14.77
N ASN A 217 0.98 -14.62 -13.55
CA ASN A 217 -0.06 -14.03 -12.72
C ASN A 217 -0.21 -12.51 -12.97
N GLY A 218 0.59 -11.94 -13.87
CA GLY A 218 0.57 -10.52 -14.21
C GLY A 218 1.22 -9.62 -13.16
N TYR A 219 2.09 -10.15 -12.30
CA TYR A 219 2.95 -9.37 -11.41
C TYR A 219 4.31 -9.11 -12.05
N PRO A 220 4.92 -7.93 -11.85
CA PRO A 220 6.19 -7.61 -12.48
C PRO A 220 7.31 -8.48 -11.90
N THR A 221 8.19 -8.98 -12.76
CA THR A 221 9.44 -9.65 -12.37
C THR A 221 10.65 -8.73 -12.59
N GLU A 222 10.52 -7.76 -13.49
CA GLU A 222 11.54 -6.75 -13.79
C GLU A 222 10.86 -5.42 -14.13
N ARG A 223 11.46 -4.30 -13.70
CA ARG A 223 11.16 -2.94 -14.14
C ARG A 223 12.44 -2.28 -14.63
N LYS A 224 12.37 -1.46 -15.67
CA LYS A 224 13.48 -0.62 -16.13
C LYS A 224 13.03 0.80 -16.41
N LEU A 225 13.83 1.77 -15.97
CA LEU A 225 13.73 3.15 -16.43
C LEU A 225 14.24 3.22 -17.88
N ASP A 226 13.43 3.79 -18.78
CA ASP A 226 13.76 4.05 -20.17
C ASP A 226 14.62 5.33 -20.29
N ASN A 227 15.76 5.31 -19.61
CA ASN A 227 16.75 6.37 -19.64
C ASN A 227 18.14 5.75 -19.85
N PRO A 228 18.75 5.88 -21.04
CA PRO A 228 20.04 5.26 -21.33
C PRO A 228 21.20 5.90 -20.55
N TYR A 229 21.02 7.10 -20.00
CA TYR A 229 22.06 7.82 -19.26
C TYR A 229 22.04 7.52 -17.76
N LEU A 230 20.89 7.09 -17.23
CA LEU A 230 20.68 6.75 -15.82
C LEU A 230 19.97 5.40 -15.74
N PRO A 231 20.64 4.30 -16.10
CA PRO A 231 20.00 3.00 -16.14
C PRO A 231 19.59 2.56 -14.74
N GLU A 232 18.29 2.36 -14.57
CA GLU A 232 17.71 1.82 -13.34
C GLU A 232 16.96 0.53 -13.67
N THR A 233 17.26 -0.55 -12.94
CA THR A 233 16.58 -1.85 -13.10
C THR A 233 16.19 -2.40 -11.74
N TYR A 234 14.91 -2.78 -11.59
CA TYR A 234 14.41 -3.44 -10.40
C TYR A 234 14.04 -4.88 -10.73
N GLN A 235 14.35 -5.80 -9.83
CA GLN A 235 13.97 -7.20 -9.91
C GLN A 235 13.11 -7.56 -8.71
N TYR A 236 11.95 -8.16 -8.97
CA TYR A 236 10.94 -8.48 -7.95
C TYR A 236 10.89 -9.99 -7.71
N PHE A 237 10.87 -10.37 -6.43
CA PHE A 237 10.81 -11.76 -5.99
C PHE A 237 9.66 -11.94 -5.01
N TYR A 238 8.77 -12.89 -5.28
CA TYR A 238 7.51 -13.13 -4.55
C TYR A 238 7.58 -14.38 -3.64
#